data_AF-A0A1H8LTQ6-F1
#
_entry.id   AF-A0A1H8LTQ6-F1
#
_cell.length_a   1.000
_cell.length_b   1.000
_cell.length_c   1.000
_cell.angle_alpha   90.00
_cell.angle_beta   90.00
_cell.angle_gamma   90.00
#
_symmetry.space_group_name_H-M   'P 1'
#
loop_
_entity.id
_entity.type
_entity.pdbx_description
1 polymer ?
#
loop_
_entity_poly.entity_id
_entity_poly.type
_entity_poly.pdbx_seq_one_letter_code
_entity_poly.pdbx_strand_id
1 'polypeptide(L)'
;MLHTAGLALAMIVLLAAPATSQEKCPKLTRLYAEADAALNKTNGLAAQERCDAYVHVSVAWADIAKYARDQKEACDISAASLSDIDQFHREAVADRVSACGGIRKSTLPGRERGRYTFPPEIRSHW
;
A
#
# COMPACT_ATOMS: atom_id res chain seq x y z
N MET A 1 -59.83 -12.17 16.73
CA MET A 1 -58.52 -12.26 17.43
C MET A 1 -57.46 -11.92 16.39
N LEU A 2 -57.07 -10.64 16.28
CA LEU A 2 -55.82 -10.04 16.82
C LEU A 2 -54.56 -10.63 16.13
N HIS A 3 -53.71 -9.94 15.37
CA HIS A 3 -53.32 -8.53 15.32
C HIS A 3 -52.87 -8.09 13.91
N THR A 4 -53.10 -6.82 13.63
CA THR A 4 -52.47 -5.99 12.59
C THR A 4 -50.97 -5.79 12.84
N ALA A 5 -50.15 -5.91 11.80
CA ALA A 5 -48.84 -5.27 11.70
C ALA A 5 -48.77 -4.69 10.28
N GLY A 6 -48.50 -3.42 10.01
CA GLY A 6 -47.90 -2.35 10.78
C GLY A 6 -47.14 -1.54 9.73
N LEU A 7 -47.61 -0.33 9.43
CA LEU A 7 -47.03 0.61 8.46
C LEU A 7 -45.59 0.99 8.84
N ALA A 8 -44.69 1.10 7.85
CA ALA A 8 -43.68 2.16 7.82
C ALA A 8 -43.06 2.31 6.42
N LEU A 9 -43.32 3.46 5.78
CA LEU A 9 -42.47 4.01 4.73
C LEU A 9 -41.09 4.35 5.33
N ALA A 10 -40.01 4.03 4.62
CA ALA A 10 -38.74 4.71 4.80
C ALA A 10 -38.15 5.02 3.42
N MET A 11 -38.12 6.31 3.11
CA MET A 11 -37.45 6.89 1.95
C MET A 11 -35.96 6.58 2.02
N ILE A 12 -35.41 5.92 0.99
CA ILE A 12 -33.96 5.85 0.84
C ILE A 12 -33.54 7.13 0.14
N VAL A 13 -32.98 8.04 0.93
CA VAL A 13 -32.25 9.22 0.48
C VAL A 13 -31.13 8.73 -0.44
N LEU A 14 -31.20 9.08 -1.73
CA LEU A 14 -30.10 8.91 -2.65
C LEU A 14 -29.03 9.93 -2.27
N LEU A 15 -28.15 9.55 -1.35
CA LEU A 15 -26.95 10.29 -1.02
C LEU A 15 -26.12 10.41 -2.28
N ALA A 16 -26.05 11.62 -2.84
CA ALA A 16 -25.07 11.98 -3.84
C ALA A 16 -23.69 11.64 -3.27
N ALA A 17 -23.06 10.59 -3.80
CA ALA A 17 -21.67 10.30 -3.53
C ALA A 17 -20.88 11.56 -3.95
N PRO A 18 -20.12 12.22 -3.05
CA PRO A 18 -19.23 13.27 -3.49
C PRO A 18 -18.29 12.66 -4.52
N ALA A 19 -18.13 13.32 -5.68
CA ALA A 19 -17.15 12.99 -6.69
C ALA A 19 -15.83 12.63 -6.00
N THR A 20 -15.59 11.32 -5.92
CA THR A 20 -14.67 10.76 -4.95
C THR A 20 -13.26 11.22 -5.31
N SER A 21 -12.41 11.47 -4.31
CA SER A 21 -10.96 11.71 -4.41
C SER A 21 -10.23 10.94 -5.55
N GLN A 22 -10.76 9.79 -5.96
CA GLN A 22 -10.38 9.00 -7.13
C GLN A 22 -10.27 9.77 -8.46
N GLU A 23 -11.05 10.83 -8.70
CA GLU A 23 -10.93 11.67 -9.92
C GLU A 23 -9.77 12.66 -9.84
N LYS A 24 -9.42 13.16 -8.64
CA LYS A 24 -8.37 14.18 -8.50
C LYS A 24 -6.98 13.61 -8.77
N CYS A 25 -6.75 12.35 -8.38
CA CYS A 25 -5.43 11.73 -8.44
C CYS A 25 -5.43 10.33 -9.05
N PRO A 26 -5.66 10.23 -10.38
CA PRO A 26 -5.67 8.95 -11.09
C PRO A 26 -4.32 8.21 -11.01
N LYS A 27 -3.22 8.95 -10.85
CA LYS A 27 -1.89 8.34 -10.65
C LYS A 27 -1.78 7.61 -9.31
N LEU A 28 -2.40 8.11 -8.24
CA LEU A 28 -2.41 7.40 -6.95
C LEU A 28 -3.18 6.08 -7.07
N THR A 29 -4.34 6.10 -7.71
CA THR A 29 -5.13 4.89 -7.99
C THR A 29 -4.32 3.87 -8.80
N ARG A 30 -3.61 4.32 -9.84
CA ARG A 30 -2.72 3.46 -10.63
C ARG A 30 -1.60 2.85 -9.79
N LEU A 31 -0.96 3.63 -8.92
CA LEU A 31 0.11 3.12 -8.05
C LEU A 31 -0.41 2.05 -7.08
N TYR A 32 -1.60 2.22 -6.52
CA TYR A 32 -2.24 1.18 -5.71
C TYR A 32 -2.48 -0.11 -6.49
N ALA A 33 -2.96 -0.02 -7.74
CA ALA A 33 -3.13 -1.18 -8.60
C ALA A 33 -1.78 -1.87 -8.92
N GLU A 34 -0.72 -1.11 -9.16
CA GLU A 34 0.63 -1.64 -9.37
C GLU A 34 1.15 -2.36 -8.11
N ALA A 35 0.91 -1.81 -6.91
CA ALA A 35 1.29 -2.44 -5.65
C ALA A 35 0.50 -3.72 -5.35
N ASP A 36 -0.80 -3.73 -5.61
CA ASP A 36 -1.64 -4.93 -5.47
C ASP A 36 -1.22 -6.02 -6.46
N ALA A 37 -0.95 -5.66 -7.71
CA ALA A 37 -0.41 -6.59 -8.70
C ALA A 37 0.95 -7.17 -8.28
N ALA A 38 1.84 -6.35 -7.72
CA ALA A 38 3.11 -6.81 -7.19
C ALA A 38 2.92 -7.76 -6.00
N LEU A 39 1.99 -7.46 -5.09
CA LEU A 39 1.68 -8.33 -3.95
C LEU A 39 1.09 -9.66 -4.41
N ASN A 40 0.15 -9.64 -5.36
CA ASN A 40 -0.46 -10.85 -5.89
C ASN A 40 0.56 -11.78 -6.56
N LYS A 41 1.62 -11.24 -7.17
CA LYS A 41 2.74 -12.03 -7.72
C LYS A 41 3.51 -12.80 -6.64
N THR A 42 3.40 -12.44 -5.37
CA THR A 42 4.03 -13.17 -4.26
C THR A 42 3.29 -14.46 -3.90
N ASN A 43 2.03 -14.60 -4.32
CA ASN A 43 1.20 -15.75 -3.99
C ASN A 43 1.74 -17.02 -4.67
N GLY A 44 1.96 -18.07 -3.89
CA GLY A 44 2.43 -19.37 -4.39
C GLY A 44 3.92 -19.44 -4.74
N LEU A 45 4.69 -18.36 -4.55
CA LEU A 45 6.13 -18.39 -4.79
C LEU A 45 6.89 -19.27 -3.79
N ALA A 46 7.90 -19.97 -4.29
CA ALA A 46 8.85 -20.70 -3.46
C ALA A 46 9.69 -19.73 -2.62
N ALA A 47 10.18 -20.18 -1.47
CA ALA A 47 10.92 -19.33 -0.53
C ALA A 47 12.09 -18.56 -1.17
N GLN A 48 12.76 -19.16 -2.16
CA GLN A 48 13.91 -18.57 -2.86
C GLN A 48 13.52 -17.39 -3.78
N GLU A 49 12.29 -17.36 -4.30
CA GLU A 49 11.79 -16.32 -5.21
C GLU A 49 11.07 -15.18 -4.46
N ARG A 50 10.70 -15.43 -3.20
CA ARG A 50 9.95 -14.46 -2.39
C ARG A 50 10.73 -13.19 -2.11
N CYS A 51 12.05 -13.26 -1.90
CA CYS A 51 12.86 -12.07 -1.62
C CYS A 51 12.73 -11.03 -2.74
N ASP A 52 12.95 -11.45 -3.99
CA ASP A 52 12.86 -10.55 -5.16
C ASP A 52 11.42 -10.03 -5.36
N ALA A 53 10.41 -10.87 -5.18
CA ALA A 53 9.02 -10.44 -5.29
C ALA A 53 8.65 -9.37 -4.23
N TYR A 54 9.06 -9.57 -2.97
CA TYR A 54 8.83 -8.58 -1.91
C TYR A 54 9.73 -7.33 -2.04
N VAL A 55 10.85 -7.38 -2.75
CA VAL A 55 11.56 -6.16 -3.19
C VAL A 55 10.63 -5.30 -4.02
N HIS A 56 9.95 -5.86 -5.03
CA HIS A 56 9.02 -5.12 -5.87
C HIS A 56 7.83 -4.57 -5.09
N VAL A 57 7.24 -5.35 -4.18
CA VAL A 57 6.16 -4.88 -3.29
C VAL A 57 6.61 -3.69 -2.45
N SER A 58 7.79 -3.79 -1.83
CA SER A 58 8.32 -2.70 -1.00
C SER A 58 8.57 -1.41 -1.78
N VAL A 59 9.04 -1.53 -3.03
CA VAL A 59 9.29 -0.38 -3.91
C VAL A 59 7.97 0.27 -4.35
N ALA A 60 6.96 -0.54 -4.72
CA ALA A 60 5.65 -0.01 -5.10
C ALA A 60 5.01 0.81 -3.97
N TRP A 61 5.10 0.33 -2.72
CA TRP A 61 4.63 1.08 -1.56
C TRP A 61 5.48 2.32 -1.25
N ALA A 62 6.79 2.29 -1.51
CA ALA A 62 7.64 3.47 -1.39
C ALA A 62 7.23 4.57 -2.38
N ASP A 63 6.90 4.20 -3.62
CA ASP A 63 6.43 5.11 -4.66
C ASP A 63 5.06 5.70 -4.31
N ILE A 64 4.12 4.90 -3.78
CA ILE A 64 2.83 5.39 -3.25
C ILE A 64 3.09 6.41 -2.14
N ALA A 65 3.91 6.08 -1.14
CA ALA A 65 4.19 6.95 -0.01
C ALA A 65 4.84 8.27 -0.43
N LYS A 66 5.76 8.22 -1.39
CA LYS A 66 6.36 9.43 -1.98
C LYS A 66 5.32 10.27 -2.69
N TYR A 67 4.55 9.69 -3.61
CA TYR A 67 3.54 10.42 -4.37
C TYR A 67 2.47 11.03 -3.46
N ALA A 68 2.00 10.28 -2.45
CA ALA A 68 0.99 10.74 -1.52
C ALA A 68 1.47 11.91 -0.64
N ARG A 69 2.75 11.92 -0.23
CA ARG A 69 3.36 13.08 0.45
C ARG A 69 3.44 14.28 -0.48
N ASP A 70 4.00 14.08 -1.67
CA ASP A 70 4.28 15.16 -2.63
C ASP A 70 2.99 15.80 -3.17
N GLN A 71 1.90 15.05 -3.22
CA GLN A 71 0.61 15.49 -3.76
C GLN A 71 -0.48 15.62 -2.70
N LYS A 72 -0.11 15.65 -1.41
CA LYS A 72 -1.07 15.66 -0.30
C LYS A 72 -2.17 16.71 -0.46
N GLU A 73 -1.78 17.94 -0.75
CA GLU A 73 -2.72 19.07 -0.89
C GLU A 73 -3.52 18.99 -2.19
N ALA A 74 -2.85 18.71 -3.31
CA ALA A 74 -3.48 18.63 -4.63
C ALA A 74 -4.51 17.48 -4.71
N CYS A 75 -4.23 16.36 -4.07
CA CYS A 75 -5.08 15.18 -4.01
C CYS A 75 -6.08 15.18 -2.85
N ASP A 76 -6.04 16.20 -1.97
CA ASP A 76 -6.83 16.25 -0.74
C ASP A 76 -6.64 14.98 0.14
N ILE A 77 -5.40 14.51 0.25
CA ILE A 77 -5.05 13.32 1.04
C ILE A 77 -5.03 13.72 2.51
N SER A 78 -5.90 13.10 3.27
CA SER A 78 -5.98 13.31 4.72
C SER A 78 -4.69 12.86 5.42
N ALA A 79 -4.40 13.45 6.57
CA ALA A 79 -3.26 13.03 7.40
C ALA A 79 -3.39 11.56 7.86
N ALA A 80 -4.62 11.08 8.10
CA ALA A 80 -4.89 9.69 8.44
C ALA A 80 -4.53 8.76 7.27
N SER A 81 -5.00 9.07 6.05
CA SER A 81 -4.66 8.29 4.85
C SER A 81 -3.16 8.25 4.59
N LEU A 82 -2.45 9.36 4.83
CA LEU A 82 -1.00 9.40 4.71
C LEU A 82 -0.31 8.50 5.75
N SER A 83 -0.81 8.49 7.00
CA SER A 83 -0.31 7.60 8.05
C SER A 83 -0.50 6.12 7.70
N ASP A 84 -1.65 5.77 7.12
CA ASP A 84 -1.94 4.40 6.69
C ASP A 84 -0.99 3.97 5.56
N ILE A 85 -0.79 4.83 4.56
CA ILE A 85 0.18 4.60 3.46
C ILE A 85 1.59 4.36 4.02
N ASP A 86 2.01 5.18 4.99
CA ASP A 86 3.32 5.02 5.61
C ASP A 86 3.42 3.74 6.44
N GLN A 87 2.32 3.28 7.04
CA GLN A 87 2.26 1.99 7.74
C GLN A 87 2.40 0.83 6.74
N PHE A 88 1.63 0.83 5.65
CA PHE A 88 1.73 -0.21 4.62
C PHE A 88 3.13 -0.28 3.99
N HIS A 89 3.79 0.86 3.77
CA HIS A 89 5.17 0.87 3.31
C HIS A 89 6.13 0.23 4.34
N ARG A 90 5.96 0.51 5.63
CA ARG A 90 6.77 -0.15 6.68
C ARG A 90 6.55 -1.66 6.72
N GLU A 91 5.31 -2.11 6.59
CA GLU A 91 4.95 -3.53 6.54
C GLU A 91 5.58 -4.22 5.32
N ALA A 92 5.44 -3.63 4.14
CA ALA A 92 6.05 -4.16 2.91
C ALA A 92 7.59 -4.26 3.03
N VAL A 93 8.24 -3.32 3.72
CA VAL A 93 9.68 -3.40 4.02
C VAL A 93 9.98 -4.53 5.00
N ALA A 94 9.16 -4.72 6.04
CA ALA A 94 9.33 -5.81 7.01
C ALA A 94 9.15 -7.19 6.35
N ASP A 95 8.16 -7.33 5.48
CA ASP A 95 7.91 -8.56 4.71
C ASP A 95 9.07 -8.89 3.78
N ARG A 96 9.60 -7.88 3.07
CA ARG A 96 10.83 -8.04 2.28
C ARG A 96 11.99 -8.51 3.14
N VAL A 97 12.23 -7.85 4.27
CA VAL A 97 13.32 -8.23 5.19
C VAL A 97 13.16 -9.68 5.62
N SER A 98 11.96 -10.10 6.01
CA SER A 98 11.64 -11.48 6.36
C SER A 98 11.91 -12.46 5.19
N ALA A 99 11.37 -12.16 4.00
CA ALA A 99 11.51 -12.98 2.80
C ALA A 99 12.96 -13.13 2.34
N CYS A 100 13.80 -12.12 2.57
CA CYS A 100 15.23 -12.13 2.24
C CYS A 100 16.11 -12.78 3.32
N GLY A 101 15.53 -13.53 4.27
CA GLY A 101 16.27 -14.24 5.32
C GLY A 101 16.46 -13.44 6.61
N GLY A 102 15.67 -12.38 6.80
CA GLY A 102 15.68 -11.51 7.97
C GLY A 102 16.87 -10.56 8.02
N ILE A 103 16.87 -9.70 9.04
CA ILE A 103 18.12 -9.04 9.44
C ILE A 103 18.96 -10.12 10.10
N ARG A 104 19.97 -10.67 9.42
CA ARG A 104 21.05 -11.37 10.10
C ARG A 104 21.56 -10.38 11.16
N LYS A 105 21.35 -10.67 12.44
CA LYS A 105 22.10 -9.99 13.52
C LYS A 105 23.55 -10.45 13.35
N SER A 106 24.26 -9.91 12.37
CA SER A 106 25.71 -10.00 12.35
C SER A 106 26.16 -9.24 13.59
N THR A 107 26.48 -9.98 14.64
CA THR A 107 27.32 -9.51 15.73
C THR A 107 28.66 -9.15 15.11
N LEU A 108 28.77 -7.96 14.54
CA LEU A 108 30.01 -7.35 14.12
C LEU A 108 30.15 -6.04 14.91
N PRO A 109 31.22 -5.87 15.70
CA PRO A 109 31.41 -4.67 16.50
C PRO A 109 31.88 -3.55 15.57
N GLY A 110 31.01 -2.54 15.41
CA GLY A 110 31.39 -1.22 14.94
C GLY A 110 31.27 -0.99 13.43
N ARG A 111 30.49 0.06 13.11
CA ARG A 111 30.39 0.75 11.80
C ARG A 111 29.78 -0.11 10.69
N GLU A 112 28.65 0.25 10.08
CA GLU A 112 28.25 1.57 9.62
C GLU A 112 26.73 1.56 9.40
N ARG A 113 26.05 2.66 9.72
CA ARG A 113 24.66 2.91 9.31
C ARG A 113 24.63 3.13 7.79
N GLY A 114 24.90 2.08 7.03
CA GLY A 114 24.67 2.05 5.60
C GLY A 114 23.16 2.11 5.40
N ARG A 115 22.66 3.28 5.00
CA ARG A 115 21.38 3.35 4.29
C ARG A 115 21.44 2.23 3.24
N TYR A 116 20.48 1.32 3.27
CA TYR A 116 20.18 0.52 2.11
C TYR A 116 19.72 1.50 1.03
N THR A 117 20.67 2.05 0.28
CA THR A 117 20.39 2.83 -0.92
C THR A 117 19.97 1.80 -1.96
N PHE A 118 18.68 1.49 -1.98
CA PHE A 118 18.10 0.70 -3.06
C PHE A 118 18.27 1.50 -4.36
N PRO A 119 18.75 0.86 -5.44
CA PRO A 119 18.87 1.54 -6.72
C PRO A 119 17.49 2.05 -7.16
N PRO A 120 17.38 3.30 -7.66
CA PRO A 120 16.25 3.64 -8.50
C PRO A 120 16.35 2.74 -9.74
N GLU A 121 15.21 2.31 -10.27
CA GLU A 121 15.12 1.53 -11.51
C GLU A 121 15.35 0.02 -11.36
N ILE A 122 14.33 -0.67 -10.87
CA ILE A 122 13.93 -1.93 -11.51
C ILE A 122 12.45 -1.81 -11.87
N ARG A 123 12.16 -0.93 -12.83
CA ARG A 123 10.98 -1.06 -13.70
C ARG A 123 11.42 -1.85 -14.93
N SER A 124 11.65 -3.14 -14.77
CA SER A 124 11.69 -4.05 -15.91
C SER A 124 10.27 -4.52 -16.19
N HIS A 125 9.68 -3.95 -17.23
CA HIS A 125 8.54 -4.40 -18.03
C HIS A 125 7.77 -5.63 -17.50
N TRP A 126 6.80 -5.42 -16.61
CA TRP A 126 5.70 -6.36 -16.35
C TRP A 126 4.44 -5.59 -15.93
#